data_AF-A0A349K6Y8-F1
#
_entry.id   AF-A0A349K6Y8-F1
#
_cell.length_a   1.000
_cell.length_b   1.000
_cell.length_c   1.000
_cell.angle_alpha   90.00
_cell.angle_beta   90.00
_cell.angle_gamma   90.00
#
_symmetry.space_group_name_H-M   'P 1'
#
loop_
_entity.id
_entity.type
_entity.pdbx_description
1 polymer ?
#
loop_
_entity_poly.entity_id
_entity_poly.type
_entity_poly.pdbx_seq_one_letter_code
_entity_poly.pdbx_strand_id
1 'polypeptide(L)' 'MGFTGVGIVQEHAANKIIKDLVNCCKPEEMSIELEYKVRGGIATKVSVTHKK' A
#
# COMPACT_ATOMS: atom_id res chain seq x y z
N MET A 1 2.69 -22.11 2.36
CA MET A 1 2.13 -21.11 1.43
C MET A 1 0.95 -20.46 2.13
N GLY A 2 1.09 -19.21 2.57
CA GLY A 2 0.02 -18.51 3.29
C GLY A 2 0.56 -17.37 4.15
N PHE A 3 0.46 -16.13 3.67
CA PHE A 3 0.77 -14.92 4.45
C PHE A 3 -0.47 -14.41 5.21
N THR A 4 -1.32 -15.32 5.69
CA THR A 4 -2.49 -14.99 6.53
C THR A 4 -2.02 -14.91 7.97
N GLY A 5 -1.35 -13.83 8.34
CA GLY A 5 -0.84 -13.70 9.72
C GLY A 5 0.13 -12.57 9.95
N VAL A 6 0.48 -11.81 8.91
CA VAL A 6 1.20 -10.57 9.11
C VAL A 6 0.13 -9.51 9.32
N GLY A 7 -0.04 -9.09 10.58
CA GLY A 7 -0.68 -7.83 10.95
C GLY A 7 0.13 -6.64 10.41
N ILE A 8 0.41 -6.65 9.12
CA ILE A 8 0.88 -5.47 8.41
C ILE A 8 -0.35 -4.58 8.41
N VAL A 9 -0.36 -3.65 9.37
CA VAL A 9 -1.24 -2.49 9.39
C VAL A 9 -1.36 -2.02 7.93
N GLN A 10 -2.57 -1.92 7.39
CA GLN A 10 -2.79 -1.73 5.95
C GLN A 10 -1.98 -0.54 5.40
N GLU A 11 -1.72 0.46 6.26
CA GLU A 11 -0.82 1.59 6.03
C GLU A 11 0.66 1.17 5.85
N HIS A 12 1.19 0.27 6.68
CA HIS A 12 2.55 -0.25 6.54
C HIS A 12 2.73 -1.04 5.23
N ALA A 13 1.71 -1.78 4.79
CA ALA A 13 1.74 -2.45 3.49
C ALA A 13 1.81 -1.41 2.38
N ALA A 14 0.92 -0.42 2.42
CA ALA A 14 0.88 0.66 1.45
C ALA A 14 2.19 1.43 1.38
N ASN A 15 2.75 1.81 2.52
CA ASN A 15 4.02 2.52 2.60
C ASN A 15 5.19 1.68 2.08
N LYS A 16 5.19 0.37 2.31
CA LYS A 16 6.24 -0.51 1.79
C LYS A 16 6.15 -0.65 0.28
N ILE A 17 4.95 -0.77 -0.27
CA ILE A 17 4.71 -0.86 -1.71
C ILE A 17 5.16 0.42 -2.43
N ILE A 18 4.72 1.59 -1.98
CA ILE A 18 5.14 2.85 -2.62
C ILE A 18 6.65 3.05 -2.51
N LYS A 19 7.26 2.71 -1.36
CA LYS A 19 8.70 2.88 -1.15
C LYS A 19 9.52 1.97 -2.06
N ASP A 20 9.09 0.72 -2.26
CA ASP A 20 9.75 -0.21 -3.17
C ASP A 20 9.66 0.26 -4.63
N LEU A 21 8.48 0.71 -5.04
CA LEU A 21 8.23 1.25 -6.37
C LEU A 21 9.00 2.55 -6.63
N VAL A 22 9.03 3.48 -5.66
CA VAL A 22 9.81 4.71 -5.73
C VAL A 22 11.30 4.41 -5.82
N ASN A 23 11.79 3.43 -5.05
CA ASN A 23 13.21 3.06 -5.08
C ASN A 23 13.62 2.39 -6.41
N CYS A 24 12.74 1.57 -6.99
CA CYS A 24 12.97 0.93 -8.28
C CYS A 24 12.88 1.91 -9.47
N CYS A 25 11.83 2.74 -9.51
CA CYS A 25 11.55 3.60 -10.66
C CYS A 25 12.11 5.03 -10.55
N LYS A 26 12.48 5.49 -9.33
CA LYS A 26 12.89 6.87 -9.03
C LYS A 26 12.01 7.94 -9.70
N PRO A 27 10.67 7.84 -9.61
CA PRO A 27 9.78 8.80 -10.24
C PRO A 27 9.89 10.19 -9.58
N GLU A 28 9.53 11.25 -10.30
CA GLU A 28 9.43 12.60 -9.71
C GLU A 28 8.18 12.73 -8.82
N GLU A 29 7.07 12.12 -9.25
CA GLU A 29 5.81 12.04 -8.50
C GLU A 29 5.20 10.64 -8.69
N MET A 30 4.68 10.05 -7.61
CA MET A 30 4.02 8.74 -7.65
C MET A 30 2.81 8.70 -6.74
N SER A 31 1.67 8.28 -7.27
CA SER A 31 0.44 8.07 -6.51
C SER A 31 0.05 6.59 -6.60
N ILE A 32 -0.20 5.95 -5.45
CA ILE A 32 -0.73 4.60 -5.42
C ILE A 32 -2.04 4.56 -4.63
N GLU A 33 -2.93 3.70 -5.10
CA GLU A 33 -4.23 3.48 -4.49
C GLU A 33 -4.40 1.97 -4.25
N LEU A 34 -4.62 1.62 -2.98
CA LEU A 34 -4.77 0.25 -2.54
C LEU A 34 -6.18 0.07 -2.02
N GLU A 35 -6.96 -0.70 -2.78
CA GLU A 35 -8.30 -1.11 -2.40
C GLU A 35 -8.23 -2.48 -1.71
N TYR A 36 -8.46 -2.49 -0.40
CA TYR A 36 -8.51 -3.74 0.36
C TYR A 36 -9.91 -4.33 0.31
N LYS A 37 -10.00 -5.59 -0.09
CA LYS A 37 -11.27 -6.34 -0.07
C LYS A 37 -11.82 -6.39 1.34
N VAL A 38 -13.11 -6.05 1.42
CA VAL A 38 -13.95 -5.92 2.60
C VAL A 38 -13.84 -7.15 3.52
N ARG A 39 -13.53 -6.94 4.80
CA ARG A 39 -13.69 -7.94 5.86
C ARG A 39 -14.77 -7.43 6.82
N GLY A 40 -15.91 -8.11 6.91
CA GLY A 40 -16.99 -7.74 7.83
C GLY A 40 -17.81 -6.50 7.45
N GLY A 41 -17.89 -6.15 6.15
CA GLY A 41 -18.74 -5.06 5.64
C GLY A 41 -18.06 -3.70 5.52
N ILE A 42 -16.81 -3.54 5.96
CA ILE A 42 -16.05 -2.29 5.84
C ILE A 42 -14.99 -2.42 4.75
N ALA A 43 -15.12 -1.62 3.68
CA ALA A 43 -14.09 -1.45 2.67
C ALA A 43 -13.06 -0.43 3.15
N THR A 44 -11.78 -0.76 3.05
CA THR A 44 -10.71 0.19 3.39
C THR A 44 -9.96 0.55 2.13
N LYS A 45 -9.91 1.86 1.86
CA LYS A 45 -9.17 2.43 0.75
C LYS A 45 -8.00 3.23 1.32
N VAL A 46 -6.78 2.90 0.90
CA VAL A 46 -5.56 3.61 1.31
C VAL A 46 -4.96 4.25 0.07
N SER A 47 -4.82 5.57 0.09
CA SER A 47 -4.19 6.34 -0.99
C SER A 47 -2.91 6.96 -0.45
N VAL A 48 -1.78 6.71 -1.11
CA VAL A 48 -0.47 7.26 -0.72
C VAL A 48 0.13 7.98 -1.91
N THR A 49 0.58 9.20 -1.66
CA THR A 49 1.24 10.05 -2.67
C THR A 49 2.67 10.31 -2.22
N HIS A 50 3.62 10.07 -3.11
CA HIS A 50 5.03 10.40 -2.93
C HIS A 50 5.41 11.48 -3.92
N LYS A 51 6.06 12.53 -3.40
CA LYS A 51 6.67 13.60 -4.17
C LYS A 51 8.13 13.68 -3.76
N LYS A 52 9.02 13.75 -4.74
CA LYS A 52 10.46 13.85 -4.54
C LYS A 52 10.85 15.16 -3.85
#